data_AF-A0A4D4MEZ4-F1
#
_entry.id   AF-A0A4D4MEZ4-F1
#
_cell.length_a   1.000
_cell.length_b   1.000
_cell.length_c   1.000
_cell.angle_alpha   90.00
_cell.angle_beta   90.00
_cell.angle_gamma   90.00
#
_symmetry.space_group_name_H-M   'P 1'
#
loop_
_entity.id
_entity.type
_entity.pdbx_description
1 polymer ?
#
loop_
_entity_poly.entity_id
_entity_poly.type
_entity_poly.pdbx_seq_one_letter_code
_entity_poly.pdbx_strand_id
1 'polypeptide(L)'
;MSVSTATRRTYRGGTTCRREDSADERAARPRTRHALRPPGAPAELLAQLRADRRAAQWVPVFEREWAAALEESRRTFSLAGLYEVVQVWQARVVSAPAVDEFLASGRDETGVVDLEEIRSRRR
;
A
#
# COMPACT_ATOMS: atom_id res chain seq x y z
N MET A 1 -24.79 58.90 4.17
CA MET A 1 -25.67 57.72 4.08
C MET A 1 -26.17 57.58 2.65
N SER A 2 -26.06 56.36 2.11
CA SER A 2 -26.62 55.82 0.86
C SER A 2 -26.14 56.35 -0.50
N VAL A 3 -25.21 55.57 -1.04
CA VAL A 3 -24.79 55.50 -2.45
C VAL A 3 -25.74 54.56 -3.18
N SER A 4 -26.23 54.96 -4.37
CA SER A 4 -26.83 54.02 -5.33
C SER A 4 -26.82 54.62 -6.73
N THR A 5 -25.84 54.21 -7.53
CA THR A 5 -25.95 54.21 -8.98
C THR A 5 -25.65 52.80 -9.47
N ALA A 6 -26.72 52.14 -9.87
CA ALA A 6 -26.69 50.87 -10.56
C ALA A 6 -26.04 51.04 -11.94
N THR A 7 -25.18 50.10 -12.33
CA THR A 7 -24.92 49.84 -13.74
C THR A 7 -25.01 48.33 -13.95
N ARG A 8 -26.20 47.88 -14.36
CA ARG A 8 -26.38 46.56 -14.96
C ARG A 8 -25.73 46.60 -16.34
N ARG A 9 -24.66 45.82 -16.54
CA ARG A 9 -24.14 45.49 -17.86
C ARG A 9 -24.35 44.00 -18.10
N THR A 10 -25.36 43.69 -18.90
CA THR A 10 -25.61 42.35 -19.45
C THR A 10 -24.66 42.10 -20.60
N TYR A 11 -23.76 41.11 -20.48
CA TYR A 11 -23.18 40.45 -21.63
C TYR A 11 -23.72 39.03 -21.71
N ARG A 12 -24.33 38.75 -22.86
CA ARG A 12 -25.09 37.57 -23.25
C ARG A 12 -24.34 36.94 -24.42
N GLY A 13 -24.07 35.64 -24.33
CA GLY A 13 -23.83 34.77 -25.49
C GLY A 13 -22.38 34.40 -25.76
N GLY A 14 -22.08 33.10 -25.68
CA GLY A 14 -20.80 32.55 -26.08
C GLY A 14 -20.53 31.16 -25.49
N THR A 15 -21.45 30.21 -25.68
CA THR A 15 -21.18 28.79 -25.46
C THR A 15 -20.03 28.35 -26.35
N THR A 16 -18.86 28.12 -25.76
CA THR A 16 -17.86 27.24 -26.37
C THR A 16 -17.72 26.04 -25.46
N CYS A 17 -18.40 24.96 -25.85
CA CYS A 17 -18.09 23.63 -25.36
C CYS A 17 -16.65 23.32 -25.78
N ARG A 18 -15.68 23.56 -24.90
CA ARG A 18 -14.36 22.95 -25.06
C ARG A 18 -14.53 21.47 -24.74
N ARG A 19 -14.71 20.71 -25.81
CA ARG A 19 -14.54 19.27 -25.86
C ARG A 19 -13.09 18.97 -25.47
N GLU A 20 -12.87 18.66 -24.20
CA GLU A 20 -11.67 17.95 -23.74
C GLU A 20 -11.90 16.46 -23.93
N ASP A 21 -12.16 16.05 -25.19
CA ASP A 21 -11.79 14.70 -25.62
C ASP A 21 -10.32 14.80 -26.01
N SER A 22 -9.42 14.32 -25.15
CA SER A 22 -8.42 13.33 -25.56
C SER A 22 -7.43 13.06 -24.43
N ALA A 23 -7.42 11.80 -24.04
CA ALA A 23 -6.22 11.07 -23.66
C ALA A 23 -5.56 11.45 -22.33
N ASP A 24 -6.20 11.05 -21.22
CA ASP A 24 -5.41 10.39 -20.17
C ASP A 24 -6.14 9.19 -19.56
N GLU A 25 -6.79 8.42 -20.44
CA GLU A 25 -7.19 7.03 -20.20
C GLU A 25 -5.99 6.10 -20.43
N ARG A 26 -4.77 6.54 -20.08
CA ARG A 26 -3.67 5.60 -19.84
C ARG A 26 -3.88 5.05 -18.46
N ALA A 27 -4.75 4.04 -18.39
CA ALA A 27 -4.84 3.02 -17.37
C ALA A 27 -3.79 3.17 -16.27
N ALA A 28 -4.04 4.11 -15.35
CA ALA A 28 -3.56 3.97 -14.00
C ALA A 28 -4.33 2.75 -13.50
N ARG A 29 -3.73 1.55 -13.70
CA ARG A 29 -4.10 0.36 -12.93
C ARG A 29 -4.43 0.88 -11.55
N PRO A 30 -5.57 0.51 -10.95
CA PRO A 30 -5.77 0.84 -9.55
C PRO A 30 -4.52 0.31 -8.87
N ARG A 31 -3.60 1.23 -8.52
CA ARG A 31 -2.76 1.06 -7.37
C ARG A 31 -3.87 0.94 -6.36
N THR A 32 -4.23 -0.30 -6.04
CA THR A 32 -4.85 -0.61 -4.78
C THR A 32 -3.87 0.06 -3.82
N ARG A 33 -4.15 1.33 -3.50
CA ARG A 33 -3.85 1.87 -2.20
C ARG A 33 -4.46 0.79 -1.36
N HIS A 34 -3.62 -0.13 -0.88
CA HIS A 34 -4.01 -1.00 0.20
C HIS A 34 -4.66 -0.02 1.15
N ALA A 35 -6.00 -0.04 1.22
CA ALA A 35 -6.71 0.88 2.06
C ALA A 35 -6.02 0.64 3.39
N LEU A 36 -5.25 1.63 3.87
CA LEU A 36 -4.55 1.49 5.12
C LEU A 36 -5.70 1.31 6.08
N ARG A 37 -5.98 0.04 6.40
CA ARG A 37 -6.93 -0.31 7.41
C ARG A 37 -6.46 0.52 8.58
N PRO A 38 -7.32 1.41 9.13
CA PRO A 38 -6.91 2.25 10.25
C PRO A 38 -6.19 1.34 11.22
N PRO A 39 -5.00 1.73 11.74
CA PRO A 39 -4.12 0.84 12.46
C PRO A 39 -4.98 0.13 13.49
N GLY A 40 -5.28 -1.14 13.23
CA GLY A 40 -5.97 -1.95 14.20
C GLY A 40 -5.09 -1.88 15.43
N ALA A 41 -5.67 -1.62 16.60
CA ALA A 41 -4.90 -1.58 17.84
C ALA A 41 -3.88 -2.74 17.82
N PRO A 42 -2.62 -2.59 18.25
CA PRO A 42 -1.60 -3.64 18.11
C PRO A 42 -2.06 -5.04 18.54
N ALA A 43 -3.04 -5.12 19.46
CA ALA A 43 -3.77 -6.32 19.82
C ALA A 43 -4.56 -7.00 18.67
N GLU A 44 -5.22 -6.24 17.80
CA GLU A 44 -5.88 -6.73 16.58
C GLU A 44 -4.88 -7.27 15.56
N LEU A 45 -3.73 -6.59 15.39
CA LEU A 45 -2.65 -7.11 14.54
C LEU A 45 -2.16 -8.46 15.10
N LEU A 46 -1.96 -8.55 16.41
CA LEU A 46 -1.56 -9.80 17.06
C LEU A 46 -2.61 -10.91 16.91
N ALA A 47 -3.90 -10.57 16.98
CA ALA A 47 -4.99 -11.52 16.71
C ALA A 47 -4.96 -12.02 15.26
N GLN A 48 -4.72 -11.13 14.29
CA GLN A 48 -4.57 -11.51 12.88
C GLN A 48 -3.35 -12.43 12.66
N LEU A 49 -2.21 -12.09 13.27
CA LEU A 49 -1.00 -12.92 13.21
C LEU A 49 -1.22 -14.32 13.79
N ARG A 50 -2.02 -14.44 14.86
CA ARG A 50 -2.37 -15.73 15.48
C ARG A 50 -3.39 -16.54 14.68
N ALA A 51 -4.25 -15.87 13.91
CA ALA A 51 -5.21 -16.54 13.04
C ALA A 51 -4.57 -17.05 11.73
N ASP A 52 -3.41 -16.52 11.35
CA ASP A 52 -2.68 -16.94 10.15
C ASP A 52 -2.06 -18.33 10.31
N ARG A 53 -2.00 -19.10 9.21
CA ARG A 53 -1.35 -20.41 9.16
C ARG A 53 0.13 -20.38 9.55
N ARG A 54 0.79 -19.22 9.41
CA ARG A 54 2.19 -18.98 9.74
C ARG A 54 2.39 -18.48 11.17
N ALA A 55 1.35 -18.46 12.01
CA ALA A 55 1.40 -17.96 13.39
C ALA A 55 2.61 -18.47 14.19
N ALA A 56 2.91 -19.77 14.10
CA ALA A 56 4.03 -20.40 14.82
C ALA A 56 5.40 -19.77 14.49
N GLN A 57 5.56 -19.23 13.28
CA GLN A 57 6.78 -18.54 12.87
C GLN A 57 6.69 -17.03 13.08
N TRP A 58 5.53 -16.43 12.82
CA TRP A 58 5.37 -14.98 12.78
C TRP A 58 5.24 -14.34 14.16
N VAL A 59 4.47 -14.96 15.06
CA VAL A 59 4.24 -14.45 16.42
C VAL A 59 5.56 -14.28 17.21
N PRO A 60 6.47 -15.28 17.30
CA PRO A 60 7.69 -15.10 18.09
C PRO A 60 8.66 -14.06 17.49
N VAL A 61 8.63 -13.86 16.17
CA VAL A 61 9.46 -12.82 15.52
C VAL A 61 8.89 -11.44 15.81
N PHE A 62 7.57 -11.26 15.67
CA PHE A 62 6.89 -10.02 16.02
C PHE A 62 7.12 -9.63 17.48
N GLU A 63 6.94 -10.56 18.41
CA GLU A 63 7.12 -10.29 19.85
C GLU A 63 8.56 -9.84 20.17
N ARG A 64 9.56 -10.44 19.51
CA ARG A 64 10.96 -10.02 19.66
C ARG A 64 11.20 -8.61 19.14
N GLU A 65 10.71 -8.29 17.94
CA GLU A 65 10.87 -6.96 17.32
C GLU A 65 10.11 -5.89 18.11
N TRP A 66 8.91 -6.21 18.58
CA TRP A 66 8.10 -5.35 19.43
C TRP A 66 8.79 -5.06 20.77
N ALA A 67 9.35 -6.08 21.43
CA ALA A 67 10.10 -5.91 22.67
C ALA A 67 11.36 -5.06 22.47
N ALA A 68 12.09 -5.28 21.37
CA ALA A 68 13.26 -4.48 21.03
C ALA A 68 12.90 -3.01 20.78
N ALA A 69 11.83 -2.76 20.02
CA ALA A 69 11.32 -1.42 19.77
C ALA A 69 10.83 -0.73 21.05
N LEU A 70 10.18 -1.47 21.97
CA LEU A 70 9.75 -0.93 23.27
C LEU A 70 10.93 -0.48 24.11
N GLU A 71 11.99 -1.28 24.21
CA GLU A 71 13.19 -0.92 24.96
C GLU A 71 13.89 0.29 24.35
N GLU A 72 13.97 0.37 23.02
CA GLU A 72 14.53 1.54 22.34
C GLU A 72 13.67 2.78 22.54
N SER A 73 12.35 2.65 22.48
CA SER A 73 11.41 3.73 22.80
C SER A 73 11.55 4.23 24.23
N ARG A 74 11.81 3.34 25.20
CA ARG A 74 12.06 3.73 26.60
C ARG A 74 13.37 4.49 26.77
N ARG A 75 14.40 4.16 25.98
CA ARG A 75 15.70 4.84 26.00
C ARG A 75 15.67 6.20 25.32
N THR A 76 14.97 6.28 24.19
CA THR A 76 14.93 7.48 23.33
C THR A 76 13.70 8.35 23.55
N PHE A 77 12.75 7.89 24.37
CA PHE A 77 11.43 8.50 24.60
C PHE A 77 10.65 8.76 23.29
N SER A 78 10.89 7.94 22.27
CA SER A 78 10.24 8.06 20.96
C SER A 78 9.44 6.82 20.61
N LEU A 79 8.18 7.00 20.22
CA LEU A 79 7.30 5.90 19.77
C LEU A 79 7.47 5.57 18.28
N ALA A 80 8.32 6.29 17.54
CA ALA A 80 8.46 6.13 16.10
C ALA A 80 8.80 4.68 15.72
N GLY A 81 9.76 4.06 16.40
CA GLY A 81 10.14 2.66 16.14
C GLY A 81 9.00 1.66 16.34
N LEU A 82 8.14 1.88 17.34
CA LEU A 82 6.97 1.01 17.57
C LEU A 82 5.95 1.12 16.44
N TYR A 83 5.70 2.34 15.96
CA TYR A 83 4.81 2.54 14.82
C TYR A 83 5.37 1.92 13.55
N GLU A 84 6.67 2.04 13.29
CA GLU A 84 7.31 1.39 12.15
C GLU A 84 7.15 -0.15 12.20
N VAL A 85 7.38 -0.78 13.35
CA VAL A 85 7.16 -2.23 13.51
C VAL A 85 5.71 -2.59 13.18
N VAL A 86 4.72 -1.87 13.70
CA VAL A 86 3.30 -2.14 13.39
C VAL A 86 3.03 -2.01 11.90
N GLN A 87 3.54 -0.97 11.25
CA GLN A 87 3.29 -0.72 9.82
C GLN A 87 3.90 -1.81 8.94
N VAL A 88 5.13 -2.24 9.23
CA VAL A 88 5.81 -3.34 8.52
C VAL A 88 5.03 -4.64 8.65
N TRP A 89 4.60 -4.97 9.87
CA TRP A 89 3.85 -6.21 10.12
C TRP A 89 2.44 -6.16 9.53
N GLN A 90 1.78 -5.00 9.56
CA GLN A 90 0.49 -4.82 8.90
C GLN A 90 0.60 -5.00 7.39
N ALA A 91 1.61 -4.40 6.75
CA ALA A 91 1.86 -4.61 5.32
C ALA A 91 2.10 -6.09 5.01
N ARG A 92 2.87 -6.79 5.85
CA ARG A 92 3.14 -8.22 5.70
C ARG A 92 1.88 -9.07 5.76
N VAL A 93 0.99 -8.83 6.73
CA VAL A 93 -0.29 -9.54 6.86
C VAL A 93 -1.19 -9.27 5.65
N VAL A 94 -1.27 -8.02 5.20
CA VAL A 94 -2.07 -7.64 4.03
C VAL A 94 -1.56 -8.31 2.74
N SER A 95 -0.25 -8.45 2.57
CA SER A 95 0.35 -9.12 1.42
C SER A 95 0.32 -10.65 1.47
N ALA A 96 0.08 -11.24 2.66
CA ALA A 96 0.17 -12.70 2.86
C ALA A 96 -0.71 -13.51 1.90
N PRO A 97 -1.99 -13.17 1.66
CA PRO A 97 -2.84 -13.94 0.76
C PRO A 97 -2.38 -13.88 -0.71
N ALA A 98 -1.87 -12.72 -1.15
CA ALA A 98 -1.35 -12.56 -2.50
C ALA A 98 -0.07 -13.40 -2.72
N VAL A 99 0.80 -13.48 -1.70
CA VAL A 99 1.96 -14.37 -1.72
C VAL A 99 1.51 -15.84 -1.75
N ASP A 100 0.44 -16.18 -1.02
CA ASP A 100 -0.08 -17.54 -0.98
C ASP A 100 -0.69 -17.97 -2.32
N GLU A 101 -1.45 -17.09 -2.96
CA GLU A 101 -1.97 -17.29 -4.32
C GLU A 101 -0.84 -17.42 -5.34
N PHE A 102 0.19 -16.59 -5.22
CA PHE A 102 1.37 -16.69 -6.08
C PHE A 102 2.06 -18.05 -5.94
N LEU A 103 2.34 -18.49 -4.72
CA LEU A 103 2.96 -19.80 -4.46
C LEU A 103 2.07 -20.96 -4.93
N ALA A 104 0.76 -20.87 -4.73
CA ALA A 104 -0.20 -21.88 -5.18
C ALA A 104 -0.33 -21.92 -6.71
N SER A 105 -0.09 -20.80 -7.41
CA SER A 105 -0.19 -20.73 -8.87
C SER A 105 0.90 -21.51 -9.62
N GLY A 106 1.92 -22.01 -8.91
CA GLY A 106 3.05 -22.73 -9.53
C GLY A 106 3.93 -21.86 -10.44
N ARG A 107 3.67 -20.53 -10.49
CA ARG A 107 4.51 -19.52 -11.15
C ARG A 107 5.64 -19.02 -10.27
N ASP A 108 5.99 -19.77 -9.22
CA ASP A 108 7.31 -19.66 -8.66
C ASP A 108 8.27 -20.22 -9.72
N GLU A 109 8.73 -19.36 -10.63
CA GLU A 109 9.79 -19.66 -11.59
C GLU A 109 11.12 -19.86 -10.83
N THR A 110 11.17 -20.85 -9.95
CA THR A 110 12.40 -21.41 -9.37
C THR A 110 12.98 -22.49 -10.30
N GLY A 111 12.47 -22.58 -11.53
CA GLY A 111 13.23 -23.11 -12.65
C GLY A 111 14.37 -22.16 -12.95
N VAL A 112 15.57 -22.49 -12.50
CA VAL A 112 16.81 -21.87 -12.99
C VAL A 112 16.80 -22.03 -14.50
N VAL A 113 16.56 -20.97 -15.25
CA VAL A 113 16.74 -21.02 -16.70
C VAL A 113 18.25 -21.09 -16.92
N ASP A 114 18.72 -22.22 -17.44
CA ASP A 114 20.13 -22.38 -17.77
C ASP A 114 20.52 -21.32 -18.83
N LEU A 115 21.43 -20.43 -18.46
CA LEU A 115 21.87 -19.33 -19.31
C LEU A 115 22.58 -19.84 -20.58
N GLU A 116 23.12 -21.07 -20.54
CA GLU A 116 23.66 -21.79 -21.71
C GLU A 116 22.56 -22.19 -22.71
N GLU A 117 21.39 -22.63 -22.23
CA GLU A 117 20.24 -22.97 -23.09
C GLU A 117 19.74 -21.74 -23.85
N ILE A 118 19.71 -20.58 -23.20
CA ILE A 118 19.31 -19.32 -23.84
C ILE A 118 20.32 -18.89 -24.92
N ARG A 119 21.62 -19.10 -24.69
CA ARG A 119 22.69 -18.69 -25.62
C ARG A 119 22.81 -19.61 -26.82
N SER A 120 22.63 -20.91 -26.64
CA SER A 120 22.69 -21.91 -27.72
C SER A 120 21.54 -21.78 -28.72
N ARG A 121 20.35 -21.32 -28.28
CA ARG A 121 19.20 -21.06 -29.16
C ARG A 121 19.35 -19.85 -30.08
N ARG A 122 20.36 -19.01 -29.84
CA ARG A 122 20.60 -17.75 -30.58
C ARG A 122 21.72 -17.87 -31.63
N ARG A 123 22.24 -19.07 -31.87
CA ARG A 123 23.36 -19.31 -32.79
C ARG A 123 22.98 -20.24 -33.93
#